data_AF-M3BXM5-F1
#
_entry.id   AF-M3BXM5-F1
#
_cell.length_a   1.000
_cell.length_b   1.000
_cell.length_c   1.000
_cell.angle_alpha   90.00
_cell.angle_beta   90.00
_cell.angle_gamma   90.00
#
_symmetry.space_group_name_H-M   'P 1'
#
loop_
_entity.id
_entity.type
_entity.pdbx_description
1 polymer ?
#
loop_
_entity_poly.entity_id
_entity_poly.type
_entity_poly.pdbx_seq_one_letter_code
_entity_poly.pdbx_strand_id
1 'polypeptide(L)'
;MIKAEWFFWLVGGLFLLMAAQMLTDRTNPKRRGSAAFWGLLGLGFGYATWVADGSAPPEPLGAAVLVMICLAGFGRTGRGVRSAEAAEEEAVRRRKSADRFGGRLFIPALTIPAVALVCAVGLKKARWNGQPLLQKGSETILGLGIGAVVALVVGMVLVRERRPAEP
;
A
#
# COMPACT_ATOMS: atom_id res chain seq x y z
N MET A 1 -21.20 -8.43 7.39
CA MET A 1 -19.85 -9.03 7.48
C MET A 1 -18.94 -8.28 6.53
N ILE A 2 -17.82 -7.74 7.00
CA ILE A 2 -16.85 -7.10 6.10
C ILE A 2 -16.04 -8.22 5.43
N LYS A 3 -16.12 -8.30 4.09
CA LYS A 3 -15.33 -9.26 3.30
C LYS A 3 -13.91 -8.75 3.13
N ALA A 4 -12.93 -9.66 3.15
CA ALA A 4 -11.53 -9.33 2.86
C ALA A 4 -11.34 -8.75 1.44
N GLU A 5 -12.25 -9.08 0.54
CA GLU A 5 -12.31 -8.60 -0.83
C GLU A 5 -12.30 -7.06 -0.93
N TRP A 6 -13.07 -6.35 -0.11
CA TRP A 6 -13.05 -4.89 -0.08
C TRP A 6 -11.67 -4.32 0.25
N PHE A 7 -10.93 -5.01 1.12
CA PHE A 7 -9.57 -4.63 1.46
C PHE A 7 -8.61 -4.88 0.28
N PHE A 8 -8.75 -6.01 -0.41
CA PHE A 8 -7.98 -6.30 -1.63
C PHE A 8 -8.23 -5.27 -2.74
N TRP A 9 -9.47 -4.83 -2.91
CA TRP A 9 -9.83 -3.77 -3.86
C TRP A 9 -9.23 -2.42 -3.47
N LEU A 10 -9.21 -2.09 -2.18
CA LEU A 10 -8.55 -0.88 -1.68
C LEU A 10 -7.04 -0.92 -1.96
N VAL A 11 -6.38 -2.06 -1.71
CA VAL A 11 -4.94 -2.24 -1.99
C VAL A 11 -4.66 -2.17 -3.48
N GLY A 12 -5.46 -2.85 -4.31
CA GLY A 12 -5.37 -2.77 -5.77
C GLY A 12 -5.53 -1.34 -6.29
N GLY A 13 -6.55 -0.62 -5.80
CA GLY A 13 -6.77 0.78 -6.11
C GLY A 13 -5.60 1.69 -5.73
N LEU A 14 -4.98 1.46 -4.56
CA LEU A 14 -3.78 2.19 -4.14
C LEU A 14 -2.61 2.00 -5.12
N PHE A 15 -2.38 0.77 -5.58
CA PHE A 15 -1.34 0.50 -6.58
C PHE A 15 -1.66 1.10 -7.95
N LEU A 16 -2.93 1.15 -8.35
CA LEU A 16 -3.34 1.86 -9.57
C LEU A 16 -3.14 3.37 -9.46
N LEU A 17 -3.40 3.96 -8.29
CA LEU A 17 -3.08 5.37 -8.03
C LEU A 17 -1.57 5.61 -8.13
N MET A 18 -0.75 4.73 -7.56
CA MET A 18 0.71 4.81 -7.73
C MET A 18 1.14 4.66 -9.19
N ALA A 19 0.52 3.76 -9.95
CA ALA A 19 0.79 3.59 -11.37
C ALA A 19 0.47 4.87 -12.15
N ALA A 20 -0.67 5.52 -11.85
CA ALA A 20 -1.05 6.80 -12.44
C ALA A 20 -0.06 7.90 -12.08
N GLN A 21 0.33 8.01 -10.80
CA GLN A 21 1.33 8.99 -10.35
C GLN A 21 2.66 8.82 -11.07
N MET A 22 3.17 7.58 -11.15
CA MET A 22 4.41 7.29 -11.85
C MET A 22 4.31 7.58 -13.34
N LEU A 23 3.15 7.35 -13.98
CA LEU A 23 2.94 7.67 -15.39
C LEU A 23 2.94 9.19 -15.64
N THR A 24 2.40 9.98 -14.70
CA THR A 24 2.37 11.44 -14.75
C THR A 24 3.71 12.10 -14.36
N ASP A 25 4.58 11.39 -13.65
CA ASP A 25 5.89 11.88 -13.25
C ASP A 25 6.83 12.03 -14.44
N ARG A 26 6.98 13.27 -14.91
CA ARG A 26 7.85 13.64 -16.04
C ARG A 26 9.34 13.62 -15.68
N THR A 27 9.68 13.65 -14.39
CA THR A 27 11.08 13.60 -13.93
C THR A 27 11.66 12.19 -14.03
N ASN A 28 10.81 11.19 -14.21
CA ASN A 28 11.20 9.80 -14.30
C ASN A 28 11.39 9.34 -15.76
N PRO A 29 12.63 9.10 -16.21
CA PRO A 29 12.90 8.59 -17.56
C PRO A 29 12.32 7.18 -17.77
N LYS A 30 12.09 6.43 -16.68
CA LYS A 30 11.56 5.07 -16.66
C LYS A 30 10.07 5.00 -16.28
N ARG A 31 9.36 6.14 -16.29
CA ARG A 31 7.95 6.25 -15.85
C ARG A 31 7.01 5.18 -16.40
N ARG A 32 7.15 4.83 -17.69
CA ARG A 32 6.28 3.84 -18.34
C ARG A 32 6.50 2.44 -17.78
N GLY A 33 7.75 2.05 -17.51
CA GLY A 33 8.07 0.74 -16.95
C GLY A 33 7.65 0.65 -15.49
N SER A 34 7.86 1.71 -14.70
CA SER A 34 7.36 1.75 -13.33
C SER A 34 5.83 1.76 -13.25
N ALA A 35 5.15 2.55 -14.09
CA ALA A 35 3.69 2.56 -14.16
C ALA A 35 3.12 1.21 -14.60
N ALA A 36 3.75 0.54 -15.57
CA ALA A 36 3.35 -0.81 -15.97
C ALA A 36 3.52 -1.83 -14.83
N PHE A 37 4.62 -1.75 -14.07
CA PHE A 37 4.85 -2.63 -12.92
C PHE A 37 3.76 -2.45 -11.84
N TRP A 38 3.52 -1.23 -11.39
CA TRP A 38 2.49 -0.96 -10.36
C TRP A 38 1.07 -1.16 -10.90
N GLY A 39 0.85 -0.91 -12.18
CA GLY A 39 -0.43 -1.13 -12.85
C GLY A 39 -0.78 -2.62 -12.94
N LEU A 40 0.17 -3.47 -13.37
CA LEU A 40 -0.01 -4.92 -13.38
C LEU A 40 -0.28 -5.46 -11.97
N LEU A 41 0.44 -4.96 -10.96
CA LEU A 41 0.22 -5.34 -9.57
C LEU A 41 -1.19 -4.96 -9.11
N GLY A 42 -1.62 -3.71 -9.34
CA GLY A 42 -2.94 -3.22 -8.94
C GLY A 42 -4.10 -3.92 -9.66
N LEU A 43 -3.98 -4.12 -10.98
CA LEU A 43 -4.95 -4.87 -11.78
C LEU A 43 -5.02 -6.34 -11.35
N GLY A 44 -3.89 -6.91 -10.92
CA GLY A 44 -3.81 -8.28 -10.41
C GLY A 44 -4.73 -8.52 -9.20
N PHE A 45 -4.87 -7.55 -8.29
CA PHE A 45 -5.80 -7.64 -7.17
C PHE A 45 -7.28 -7.67 -7.62
N GLY A 46 -7.62 -6.88 -8.64
CA GLY A 46 -8.95 -6.93 -9.24
C GLY A 46 -9.22 -8.27 -9.92
N TYR A 47 -8.30 -8.71 -10.78
CA TYR A 47 -8.43 -9.96 -11.52
C TYR A 47 -8.42 -11.20 -10.61
N ALA A 48 -7.68 -11.17 -9.51
CA ALA A 48 -7.67 -12.23 -8.50
C ALA A 48 -9.06 -12.50 -7.91
N THR A 49 -9.98 -11.53 -7.93
CA THR A 49 -11.38 -11.73 -7.51
C THR A 49 -12.05 -12.76 -8.41
N TRP A 50 -11.97 -12.60 -9.73
CA TRP A 50 -12.58 -13.53 -10.69
C TRP A 50 -11.93 -14.92 -10.65
N VAL A 51 -10.63 -14.98 -10.38
CA VAL A 51 -9.90 -16.25 -10.19
C VAL A 51 -10.35 -16.95 -8.91
N ALA A 52 -10.50 -16.22 -7.80
CA ALA A 52 -10.98 -16.77 -6.54
C ALA A 52 -12.43 -17.28 -6.63
N ASP A 53 -13.26 -16.62 -7.43
CA ASP A 53 -14.64 -17.01 -7.71
C ASP A 53 -14.73 -18.13 -8.78
N GLY A 54 -13.61 -18.56 -9.38
CA GLY A 54 -13.55 -19.60 -10.41
C GLY A 54 -14.11 -19.18 -11.78
N SER A 55 -14.40 -17.90 -11.97
CA SER A 55 -14.94 -17.34 -13.23
C SER A 55 -13.86 -16.99 -14.27
N ALA A 56 -12.61 -16.94 -13.85
CA ALA A 56 -11.46 -16.68 -14.70
C ALA A 56 -10.30 -17.62 -14.37
N PRO A 57 -9.45 -17.97 -15.34
CA PRO A 57 -8.37 -18.93 -15.12
C PRO A 57 -7.13 -18.22 -14.51
N PRO A 58 -6.26 -18.92 -13.76
CA PRO A 58 -5.19 -18.28 -12.97
C PRO A 58 -3.92 -17.90 -13.76
N GLU A 59 -3.73 -18.44 -14.97
CA GLU A 59 -2.51 -18.27 -15.78
C GLU A 59 -2.17 -16.80 -16.10
N PRO A 60 -3.14 -15.90 -16.37
CA PRO A 60 -2.86 -14.49 -16.61
C PRO A 60 -2.21 -13.78 -15.40
N LEU A 61 -2.52 -14.19 -14.17
CA LEU A 61 -1.84 -13.67 -12.98
C LEU A 61 -0.37 -14.08 -12.95
N GLY A 62 -0.10 -15.36 -13.24
CA GLY A 62 1.28 -15.87 -13.33
C GLY A 62 2.07 -15.16 -14.42
N ALA A 63 1.47 -14.99 -15.61
CA ALA A 63 2.08 -14.25 -16.71
C ALA A 63 2.36 -12.79 -16.33
N ALA A 64 1.43 -12.11 -15.65
CA ALA A 64 1.63 -10.75 -15.17
C ALA A 64 2.82 -10.64 -14.21
N VAL A 65 2.98 -11.60 -13.30
CA VAL A 65 4.13 -11.66 -12.38
C VAL A 65 5.44 -11.84 -13.14
N LEU A 66 5.50 -12.70 -14.16
CA LEU A 66 6.70 -12.86 -15.00
C LEU A 66 7.06 -11.57 -15.73
N VAL A 67 6.07 -10.86 -16.28
CA VAL A 67 6.29 -9.55 -16.93
C VAL A 67 6.83 -8.54 -15.91
N MET A 68 6.28 -8.51 -14.69
CA MET A 68 6.78 -7.64 -13.62
C MET A 68 8.23 -7.95 -13.26
N ILE A 69 8.60 -9.23 -13.15
CA ILE A 69 9.98 -9.65 -12.90
C ILE A 69 10.91 -9.18 -14.02
N CYS A 70 10.51 -9.32 -15.29
CA CYS A 70 11.28 -8.81 -16.41
C CYS A 70 11.42 -7.28 -16.36
N LEU A 71 10.35 -6.53 -16.08
CA LEU A 71 10.41 -5.07 -15.96
C LEU A 71 11.38 -4.63 -14.85
N ALA A 72 11.36 -5.30 -13.71
CA ALA A 72 12.28 -5.03 -12.61
C ALA A 72 13.72 -5.46 -12.94
N GLY A 73 13.91 -6.67 -13.47
CA GLY A 73 15.21 -7.27 -13.76
C GLY A 73 15.98 -6.55 -14.87
N PHE A 74 15.30 -6.06 -15.91
CA PHE A 74 15.91 -5.22 -16.95
C PHE A 74 16.07 -3.75 -16.52
N GLY A 75 15.78 -3.42 -15.26
CA GLY A 75 15.89 -2.07 -14.74
C GLY A 75 14.98 -1.07 -15.46
N ARG A 76 13.83 -1.51 -15.98
CA ARG A 76 12.82 -0.61 -16.56
C ARG A 76 11.94 0.05 -15.51
N THR A 77 12.11 -0.32 -14.25
CA THR A 77 11.57 0.41 -13.11
C THR A 77 12.64 1.38 -12.57
N GLY A 78 12.18 2.52 -12.06
CA GLY A 78 13.04 3.57 -11.54
C GLY A 78 12.25 4.66 -10.85
N ARG A 79 12.95 5.47 -10.06
CA ARG A 79 12.41 6.69 -9.44
C ARG A 79 12.71 7.91 -10.32
N GLY A 80 11.93 8.97 -10.15
CA GLY A 80 12.21 10.28 -10.73
C GLY A 80 13.66 10.70 -10.50
N VAL A 81 14.32 11.19 -11.53
CA VAL A 81 15.66 11.76 -11.39
C VAL A 81 15.47 13.19 -10.90
N ARG A 82 15.57 13.38 -9.59
CA ARG A 82 15.70 14.71 -8.99
C ARG A 82 17.15 15.17 -9.17
N SER A 83 17.39 16.46 -9.42
CA SER A 83 18.75 17.00 -9.47
C SER A 83 19.50 16.69 -8.17
N ALA A 84 20.83 16.55 -8.23
CA ALA A 84 21.64 16.25 -7.05
C ALA A 84 21.39 17.28 -5.92
N GLU A 85 21.25 18.56 -6.27
CA GLU A 85 20.89 19.65 -5.37
C GLU A 85 19.51 19.44 -4.72
N ALA A 86 18.49 19.09 -5.51
CA ALA A 86 17.14 18.83 -4.98
C ALA A 86 17.04 17.56 -4.13
N ALA A 87 17.94 16.59 -4.33
CA ALA A 87 18.05 15.39 -3.50
C ALA A 87 18.76 15.70 -2.17
N GLU A 88 19.78 16.58 -2.19
CA GLU A 88 20.50 17.01 -1.00
C GLU A 88 19.64 17.90 -0.10
N GLU A 89 18.92 18.88 -0.66
CA GLU A 89 17.97 19.70 0.08
C GLU A 89 16.88 18.86 0.76
N GLU A 90 16.37 17.84 0.07
CA GLU A 90 15.38 16.91 0.62
C GLU A 90 15.97 16.05 1.73
N ALA A 91 17.21 15.56 1.57
CA ALA A 91 17.91 14.81 2.61
C ALA A 91 18.09 15.66 3.87
N VAL A 92 18.48 16.93 3.72
CA VAL A 92 18.59 17.90 4.83
C VAL A 92 17.23 18.14 5.49
N ARG A 93 16.16 18.32 4.70
CA ARG A 93 14.79 18.50 5.22
C ARG A 93 14.32 17.27 5.99
N ARG A 94 14.55 16.06 5.44
CA ARG A 94 14.24 14.78 6.10
C ARG A 94 14.98 14.63 7.43
N ARG A 95 16.26 15.00 7.47
CA ARG A 95 17.08 14.92 8.68
C ARG A 95 16.60 15.90 9.76
N LYS A 96 16.31 17.14 9.40
CA LYS A 96 15.72 18.14 10.32
C LYS A 96 14.36 17.69 10.86
N SER A 97 13.51 17.10 10.02
CA SER A 97 12.23 16.51 10.47
C SER A 97 12.45 15.31 11.40
N ALA A 98 13.40 14.43 11.09
CA ALA A 98 13.74 13.28 11.93
C ALA A 98 14.23 13.73 13.33
N ASP A 99 15.08 14.75 13.40
CA ASP A 99 15.55 15.32 14.68
C ASP A 99 14.39 15.95 15.47
N ARG A 100 13.43 16.59 14.78
CA ARG A 100 12.25 17.20 15.41
C ARG A 100 11.29 16.18 16.01
N PHE A 101 11.03 15.08 15.31
CA PHE A 101 10.03 14.09 15.72
C PHE A 101 10.65 12.94 16.54
N GLY A 102 11.93 12.64 16.35
CA GLY A 102 12.69 11.62 17.08
C GLY A 102 11.94 10.29 17.16
N GLY A 103 11.88 9.71 18.35
CA GLY A 103 11.19 8.44 18.61
C GLY A 103 9.68 8.44 18.31
N ARG A 104 9.04 9.61 18.15
CA ARG A 104 7.61 9.68 17.82
C ARG A 104 7.31 9.15 16.40
N LEU A 105 8.30 9.10 15.51
CA LEU A 105 8.15 8.47 14.19
C LEU A 105 7.78 6.98 14.28
N PHE A 106 8.05 6.32 15.41
CA PHE A 106 7.66 4.93 15.64
C PHE A 106 6.18 4.77 16.00
N ILE A 107 5.47 5.83 16.40
CA ILE A 107 4.05 5.74 16.81
C ILE A 107 3.17 5.21 15.68
N PRO A 108 3.19 5.77 14.45
CA PRO A 108 2.44 5.20 13.33
C PRO A 108 2.84 3.76 13.02
N ALA A 109 4.14 3.45 13.04
CA ALA A 109 4.65 2.12 12.75
C ALA A 109 4.19 1.06 13.78
N LEU A 110 4.17 1.41 15.08
CA LEU A 110 3.69 0.56 16.17
C LEU A 110 2.16 0.47 16.25
N THR A 111 1.46 1.48 15.70
CA THR A 111 -0.01 1.45 15.61
C THR A 111 -0.49 0.26 14.77
N ILE A 112 0.21 -0.10 13.68
CA ILE A 112 -0.18 -1.22 12.81
C ILE A 112 -0.25 -2.55 13.59
N PRO A 113 0.85 -3.05 14.21
CA PRO A 113 0.81 -4.30 14.96
C PRO A 113 -0.08 -4.22 16.21
N ALA A 114 -0.17 -3.06 16.87
CA ALA A 114 -1.05 -2.89 18.03
C ALA A 114 -2.53 -3.07 17.64
N VAL A 115 -2.98 -2.39 16.59
CA VAL A 115 -4.36 -2.52 16.08
C VAL A 115 -4.61 -3.93 15.56
N ALA A 116 -3.65 -4.52 14.82
CA ALA A 116 -3.77 -5.89 14.34
C ALA A 116 -3.93 -6.90 15.48
N LEU A 117 -3.18 -6.75 16.58
CA LEU A 117 -3.28 -7.59 17.76
C LEU A 117 -4.64 -7.42 18.46
N VAL A 118 -5.10 -6.18 18.62
CA VAL A 118 -6.43 -5.88 19.18
C VAL A 118 -7.54 -6.50 18.33
N CYS A 119 -7.44 -6.43 17.00
CA CYS A 119 -8.40 -7.07 16.10
C CYS A 119 -8.33 -8.61 16.18
N ALA A 120 -7.12 -9.19 16.18
CA ALA A 120 -6.93 -10.64 16.20
C ALA A 120 -7.39 -11.29 17.52
N VAL A 121 -7.22 -10.59 18.66
CA VAL A 121 -7.54 -11.13 19.99
C VAL A 121 -8.90 -10.66 20.49
N GLY A 122 -9.22 -9.38 20.30
CA GLY A 122 -10.45 -8.74 20.79
C GLY A 122 -11.63 -8.91 19.85
N LEU A 123 -11.47 -8.60 18.55
CA LEU A 123 -12.58 -8.68 17.59
C LEU A 123 -12.95 -10.13 17.19
N LYS A 124 -12.08 -11.12 17.39
CA LYS A 124 -12.43 -12.54 17.26
C LYS A 124 -13.61 -12.96 18.17
N LYS A 125 -13.80 -12.27 19.30
CA LYS A 125 -14.88 -12.54 20.26
C LYS A 125 -16.05 -11.55 20.16
N ALA A 126 -15.87 -10.44 19.44
CA ALA A 126 -16.89 -9.40 19.30
C ALA A 126 -17.99 -9.82 18.32
N ARG A 127 -19.14 -10.24 18.86
CA ARG A 127 -20.38 -10.39 18.10
C ARG A 127 -21.15 -9.07 18.17
N TRP A 128 -21.42 -8.45 17.03
CA TRP A 128 -22.30 -7.29 16.97
C TRP A 128 -23.63 -7.74 16.37
N ASN A 129 -24.72 -7.63 17.11
CA ASN A 129 -26.04 -8.15 16.72
C ASN A 129 -26.08 -9.66 16.39
N GLY A 130 -25.28 -10.49 17.08
CA GLY A 130 -25.30 -11.95 16.90
C GLY A 130 -24.59 -12.47 15.65
N GLN A 131 -24.16 -11.59 14.74
CA GLN A 131 -23.37 -11.92 13.54
C GLN A 131 -21.89 -11.59 13.77
N PRO A 132 -20.95 -12.40 13.27
CA PRO A 132 -19.53 -12.05 13.27
C PRO A 132 -19.30 -10.80 12.40
N LEU A 133 -18.64 -9.78 12.96
CA LEU A 133 -18.31 -8.54 12.24
C LEU A 133 -17.34 -8.79 11.07
N LEU A 134 -16.36 -9.66 11.31
CA LEU A 134 -15.29 -10.01 10.38
C LEU A 134 -15.57 -11.37 9.75
N GLN A 135 -15.19 -11.53 8.47
CA GLN A 135 -15.21 -12.82 7.81
C GLN A 135 -14.31 -13.81 8.55
N LYS A 136 -14.88 -14.97 8.90
CA LYS A 136 -14.17 -16.03 9.62
C LYS A 136 -13.01 -16.54 8.76
N GLY A 137 -11.79 -16.52 9.28
CA GLY A 137 -10.56 -16.91 8.56
C GLY A 137 -9.79 -15.74 7.90
N SER A 138 -10.31 -14.51 7.94
CA SER A 138 -9.61 -13.32 7.41
C SER A 138 -9.45 -12.21 8.45
N GLU A 139 -9.63 -12.52 9.74
CA GLU A 139 -9.64 -11.52 10.82
C GLU A 139 -8.29 -10.81 10.95
N THR A 140 -7.18 -11.53 10.77
CA THR A 140 -5.84 -10.95 10.80
C THR A 140 -5.59 -10.01 9.62
N ILE A 141 -6.04 -10.39 8.42
CA ILE A 141 -5.87 -9.58 7.20
C ILE A 141 -6.68 -8.28 7.32
N LEU A 142 -7.95 -8.37 7.74
CA LEU A 142 -8.74 -7.18 8.01
C LEU A 142 -8.16 -6.34 9.15
N GLY A 143 -7.65 -6.98 10.21
CA GLY A 143 -7.00 -6.29 11.32
C GLY A 143 -5.76 -5.50 10.90
N LEU A 144 -4.91 -6.09 10.05
CA LEU A 144 -3.77 -5.40 9.44
C LEU A 144 -4.21 -4.26 8.53
N GLY A 145 -5.28 -4.46 7.75
CA GLY A 145 -5.82 -3.42 6.89
C GLY A 145 -6.34 -2.20 7.66
N ILE A 146 -7.13 -2.45 8.71
CA ILE A 146 -7.61 -1.39 9.61
C ILE A 146 -6.42 -0.72 10.30
N GLY A 147 -5.46 -1.51 10.80
CA GLY A 147 -4.24 -0.99 11.42
C GLY A 147 -3.43 -0.08 10.51
N ALA A 148 -3.31 -0.42 9.23
CA ALA A 148 -2.63 0.40 8.22
C ALA A 148 -3.36 1.74 7.99
N VAL A 149 -4.69 1.73 7.89
CA VAL A 149 -5.48 2.97 7.72
C VAL A 149 -5.38 3.87 8.95
N VAL A 150 -5.50 3.30 10.16
CA VAL A 150 -5.35 4.06 11.41
C VAL A 150 -3.94 4.61 11.55
N ALA A 151 -2.92 3.81 11.26
CA ALA A 151 -1.52 4.25 11.27
C ALA A 151 -1.27 5.40 10.28
N LEU A 152 -1.86 5.35 9.09
CA LEU A 152 -1.80 6.44 8.12
C LEU A 152 -2.37 7.74 8.71
N VAL A 153 -3.57 7.69 9.29
CA VAL A 153 -4.20 8.86 9.92
C VAL A 153 -3.33 9.41 11.07
N VAL A 154 -2.84 8.54 11.95
CA VAL A 154 -1.95 8.92 13.06
C VAL A 154 -0.66 9.57 12.52
N GLY A 155 -0.07 9.01 11.47
CA GLY A 155 1.11 9.57 10.80
C GLY A 155 0.85 10.96 10.22
N MET A 156 -0.26 11.14 9.50
CA MET A 156 -0.65 12.44 8.93
C MET A 156 -0.89 13.49 10.02
N VAL A 157 -1.51 13.13 11.14
CA VAL A 157 -1.72 14.04 12.28
C VAL A 157 -0.41 14.39 12.98
N LEU A 158 0.48 13.40 13.17
CA LEU A 158 1.75 13.59 13.87
C LEU A 158 2.69 14.48 13.07
N VAL A 159 2.90 14.16 11.80
CA VAL A 159 3.86 14.88 10.94
C VAL A 159 3.26 16.20 10.42
N ARG A 160 1.93 16.34 10.46
CA ARG A 160 1.16 17.47 9.89
C ARG A 160 1.43 17.72 8.41
N GLU A 161 2.06 16.79 7.70
CA GLU A 161 2.23 16.84 6.26
C GLU A 161 0.90 16.52 5.58
N ARG A 162 0.32 17.55 4.96
CA ARG A 162 -0.98 17.48 4.28
C ARG A 162 -0.89 16.97 2.85
N ARG A 163 0.31 16.77 2.31
CA ARG A 163 0.55 16.26 0.97
C ARG A 163 0.98 14.79 1.03
N PRO A 164 0.09 13.83 0.76
CA PRO A 164 0.45 12.40 0.75
C PRO A 164 1.35 12.02 -0.44
N ALA A 165 1.48 12.91 -1.43
CA ALA A 165 2.36 12.76 -2.59
C ALA A 165 3.15 14.07 -2.79
N GLU A 166 4.28 14.20 -2.10
CA GLU A 166 5.35 15.07 -2.59
C GLU A 166 6.11 14.27 -3.68
N PRO A 167 6.30 14.82 -4.89
CA PRO A 167 7.08 14.17 -5.94
C PRO A 167 8.56 14.05 -5.58
#